data_AF-A0A940GQZ8-F1
#
_entry.id   AF-A0A940GQZ8-F1
#
_cell.length_a   1.000
_cell.length_b   1.000
_cell.length_c   1.000
_cell.angle_alpha   90.00
_cell.angle_beta   90.00
_cell.angle_gamma   90.00
#
_symmetry.space_group_name_H-M   'P 1'
#
loop_
_entity.id
_entity.type
_entity.pdbx_description
1 polymer ?
#
loop_
_entity_poly.entity_id
_entity_poly.type
_entity_poly.pdbx_seq_one_letter_code
_entity_poly.pdbx_strand_id
1 'polypeptide(L)'
;MSGAGAAGTFPRVGLSIAASILLGSYALAAWGSGFDRMSNVSPALERLVPAPFRAQADRSAATIALLRGDMAAASSDATAAVLEDPLDPLSNSLLGSALASRNDPRGEEAFRIAAARGWRDRLTQLYWYGIALESGDAERAALRADALLRTDPYSTTGSALLEPLEASPAGRAALAHRLASNPGWARPYLAGETDAGELRLKSGIALLAARQGNAMDCDTPRPLVGSLLAQGMRSEAESLWRAACGDKDLAGIPPGGLVDGGFERFAAADPGSAPFGWRGQASGDVTVEPVARGDGKALILRNTASVSRLVLSQPLALAPGGYRVRANIRPGSGSAEGGVAFSLDCGARPRRPATTAGDPAGSGQALTAGSCAGQVLGLWLRPGSDITLDDVTIVKAGTGKTG
;
A
#
# COMPACT_ATOMS: atom_id res chain seq x y z
N MET A 1 76.32 -38.74 30.49
CA MET A 1 76.98 -38.94 29.18
C MET A 1 76.04 -38.40 28.12
N SER A 2 76.43 -37.28 27.51
CA SER A 2 75.65 -36.53 26.53
C SER A 2 75.68 -37.22 25.17
N GLY A 3 74.51 -37.48 24.59
CA GLY A 3 74.35 -37.82 23.17
C GLY A 3 73.95 -36.56 22.40
N ALA A 4 74.82 -36.07 21.52
CA ALA A 4 74.53 -34.97 20.62
C ALA A 4 73.75 -35.50 19.40
N GLY A 5 72.51 -35.02 19.23
CA GLY A 5 71.66 -35.35 18.09
C GLY A 5 72.04 -34.55 16.84
N ALA A 6 72.23 -35.25 15.73
CA ALA A 6 72.48 -34.66 14.42
C ALA A 6 71.22 -33.93 13.91
N ALA A 7 71.32 -32.61 13.76
CA ALA A 7 70.28 -31.80 13.12
C ALA A 7 70.34 -32.00 11.60
N GLY A 8 69.39 -32.76 11.05
CA GLY A 8 69.21 -32.92 9.62
C GLY A 8 68.84 -31.59 8.96
N THR A 9 69.71 -31.11 8.08
CA THR A 9 69.47 -29.96 7.20
C THR A 9 68.42 -30.32 6.15
N PHE A 10 67.15 -30.03 6.45
CA PHE A 10 66.10 -30.06 5.42
C PHE A 10 66.39 -28.98 4.34
N PRO A 11 66.20 -29.28 3.04
CA PRO A 11 66.54 -28.37 1.97
C PRO A 11 65.56 -27.18 1.94
N ARG A 12 66.02 -26.02 2.45
CA ARG A 12 65.26 -24.75 2.52
C ARG A 12 64.66 -24.31 1.18
N VAL A 13 65.26 -24.72 0.05
CA VAL A 13 64.79 -24.38 -1.31
C VAL A 13 63.44 -25.04 -1.62
N GLY A 14 63.21 -26.29 -1.18
CA GLY A 14 61.95 -27.00 -1.44
C GLY A 14 60.75 -26.37 -0.74
N LEU A 15 60.96 -25.85 0.46
CA LEU A 15 59.90 -25.21 1.26
C LEU A 15 59.43 -23.89 0.63
N SER A 16 60.35 -23.06 0.13
CA SER A 16 60.00 -21.77 -0.49
C SER A 16 59.23 -21.94 -1.81
N ILE A 17 59.56 -22.94 -2.62
CA ILE A 17 58.84 -23.23 -3.87
C ILE A 17 57.41 -23.69 -3.56
N ALA A 18 57.24 -24.61 -2.61
CA ALA A 18 55.92 -25.09 -2.20
C ALA A 18 55.05 -23.95 -1.64
N ALA A 19 55.63 -23.08 -0.80
CA ALA A 19 54.91 -21.93 -0.26
C ALA A 19 54.47 -20.94 -1.35
N SER A 20 55.33 -20.65 -2.34
CA SER A 20 54.97 -19.78 -3.46
C SER A 20 53.86 -20.36 -4.35
N ILE A 21 53.89 -21.68 -4.61
CA ILE A 21 52.82 -22.36 -5.35
C ILE A 21 51.49 -22.28 -4.58
N LEU A 22 51.51 -22.55 -3.28
CA LEU A 22 50.33 -22.47 -2.43
C LEU A 22 49.77 -21.04 -2.41
N LEU A 23 50.61 -20.02 -2.19
CA LEU A 23 50.19 -18.62 -2.20
C LEU A 23 49.66 -18.19 -3.58
N GLY A 24 50.30 -18.61 -4.66
CA GLY A 24 49.84 -18.34 -6.02
C GLY A 24 48.48 -19.00 -6.31
N SER A 25 48.30 -20.27 -5.91
CA SER A 25 47.03 -20.99 -6.06
C SER A 25 45.90 -20.35 -5.26
N TYR A 26 46.18 -19.92 -4.03
CA TYR A 26 45.23 -19.21 -3.18
C TYR A 26 44.86 -17.85 -3.78
N ALA A 27 45.84 -17.09 -4.28
CA ALA A 27 45.59 -15.80 -4.93
C ALA A 27 44.72 -15.97 -6.18
N LEU A 28 44.96 -17.00 -7.01
CA LEU A 28 44.13 -17.31 -8.18
C LEU A 28 42.70 -17.73 -7.79
N ALA A 29 42.55 -18.55 -6.74
CA ALA A 29 41.22 -18.95 -6.26
C ALA A 29 40.43 -17.78 -5.66
N ALA A 30 41.10 -16.94 -4.86
CA ALA A 30 40.51 -15.72 -4.29
C ALA A 30 40.13 -14.72 -5.39
N TRP A 31 40.97 -14.57 -6.42
CA TRP A 31 40.69 -13.74 -7.58
C TRP A 31 39.49 -14.28 -8.37
N GLY A 32 39.49 -15.56 -8.75
CA GLY A 32 38.39 -16.19 -9.47
C GLY A 32 37.06 -16.09 -8.72
N SER A 33 37.03 -16.48 -7.44
CA SER A 33 35.83 -16.39 -6.61
C SER A 33 35.37 -14.94 -6.36
N GLY A 34 36.31 -14.00 -6.26
CA GLY A 34 36.00 -12.58 -6.08
C GLY A 34 35.37 -11.97 -7.33
N PHE A 35 35.96 -12.20 -8.50
CA PHE A 35 35.42 -11.71 -9.78
C PHE A 35 34.09 -12.39 -10.14
N ASP A 36 33.92 -13.66 -9.82
CA ASP A 36 32.65 -14.37 -10.00
C ASP A 36 31.53 -13.69 -9.20
N ARG A 37 31.73 -13.43 -7.90
CA ARG A 37 30.74 -12.70 -7.09
C ARG A 37 30.50 -11.28 -7.57
N MET A 38 31.54 -10.57 -8.00
CA MET A 38 31.40 -9.21 -8.53
C MET A 38 30.62 -9.17 -9.85
N SER A 39 30.59 -10.26 -10.63
CA SER A 39 29.84 -10.34 -11.88
C SER A 39 28.32 -10.21 -11.69
N ASN A 40 27.80 -10.46 -10.47
CA ASN A 40 26.41 -10.21 -10.12
C ASN A 40 26.05 -8.71 -10.15
N VAL A 41 27.00 -7.84 -9.78
CA VAL A 41 26.80 -6.38 -9.72
C VAL A 41 27.35 -5.69 -10.97
N SER A 42 28.43 -6.22 -11.53
CA SER A 42 29.07 -5.72 -12.76
C SER A 42 29.22 -6.85 -13.78
N PRO A 43 28.18 -7.11 -14.59
CA PRO A 43 28.17 -8.22 -15.54
C PRO A 43 29.33 -8.23 -16.53
N ALA A 44 29.89 -7.06 -16.86
CA ALA A 44 31.06 -6.95 -17.74
C ALA A 44 32.31 -7.69 -17.23
N LEU A 45 32.39 -7.94 -15.92
CA LEU A 45 33.50 -8.67 -15.30
C LEU A 45 33.46 -10.18 -15.54
N GLU A 46 32.36 -10.73 -16.06
CA GLU A 46 32.21 -12.17 -16.32
C GLU A 46 33.39 -12.73 -17.14
N ARG A 47 33.92 -11.94 -18.09
CA ARG A 47 35.01 -12.36 -19.00
C ARG A 47 36.35 -12.57 -18.31
N LEU A 48 36.51 -12.03 -17.09
CA LEU A 48 37.72 -12.14 -16.29
C LEU A 48 37.69 -13.36 -15.37
N VAL A 49 36.55 -14.06 -15.26
CA VAL A 49 36.39 -15.18 -14.34
C VAL A 49 36.91 -16.48 -14.98
N PRO A 50 37.91 -17.16 -14.38
CA PRO A 50 38.41 -18.44 -14.89
C PRO A 50 37.34 -19.53 -14.82
N ALA A 51 37.31 -20.41 -15.82
CA ALA A 51 36.36 -21.51 -15.98
C ALA A 51 35.87 -22.19 -14.69
N PRO A 52 36.74 -22.70 -13.79
CA PRO A 52 36.29 -23.45 -12.60
C PRO A 52 35.59 -22.59 -11.53
N PHE A 53 35.49 -21.28 -11.73
CA PHE A 53 34.85 -20.35 -10.80
C PHE A 53 33.67 -19.61 -11.44
N ARG A 54 33.18 -19.99 -12.64
CA ARG A 54 32.25 -19.17 -13.43
C ARG A 54 30.75 -19.32 -13.08
N ALA A 55 30.39 -19.94 -11.96
CA ALA A 55 28.99 -20.21 -11.65
C ALA A 55 28.10 -18.95 -11.70
N GLN A 56 28.51 -17.84 -11.05
CA GLN A 56 27.77 -16.58 -11.11
C GLN A 56 27.99 -15.82 -12.42
N ALA A 57 29.20 -15.87 -12.96
CA ALA A 57 29.56 -15.26 -14.24
C ALA A 57 28.68 -15.76 -15.39
N ASP A 58 28.46 -17.07 -15.45
CA ASP A 58 27.65 -17.71 -16.48
C ASP A 58 26.15 -17.43 -16.27
N ARG A 59 25.67 -17.23 -15.02
CA ARG A 59 24.31 -16.71 -14.77
C ARG A 59 24.14 -15.28 -15.28
N SER A 60 25.13 -14.42 -15.05
CA SER A 60 25.13 -13.05 -15.57
C SER A 60 25.15 -13.03 -17.09
N ALA A 61 25.98 -13.87 -17.72
CA ALA A 61 26.06 -14.04 -19.17
C ALA A 61 24.72 -14.52 -19.75
N ALA A 62 24.12 -15.56 -19.15
CA ALA A 62 22.83 -16.08 -19.55
C ALA A 62 21.72 -15.02 -19.42
N THR A 63 21.72 -14.24 -18.34
CA THR A 63 20.76 -13.14 -18.14
C THR A 63 20.90 -12.07 -19.22
N ILE A 64 22.12 -11.64 -19.55
CA ILE A 64 22.38 -10.69 -20.62
C ILE A 64 21.91 -11.24 -21.97
N ALA A 65 22.19 -12.51 -22.25
CA ALA A 65 21.78 -13.16 -23.49
C ALA A 65 20.26 -13.24 -23.61
N LEU A 66 19.54 -13.58 -22.53
CA LEU A 66 18.06 -13.53 -22.49
C LEU A 66 17.53 -12.13 -22.81
N LEU A 67 18.08 -11.09 -22.17
CA LEU A 67 17.66 -9.71 -22.39
C LEU A 67 17.92 -9.23 -23.84
N ARG A 68 18.94 -9.78 -24.51
CA ARG A 68 19.25 -9.49 -25.92
C ARG A 68 18.46 -10.34 -26.91
N GLY A 69 17.67 -11.31 -26.45
CA GLY A 69 16.96 -12.25 -27.31
C GLY A 69 17.83 -13.37 -27.88
N ASP A 70 19.09 -13.52 -27.44
CA ASP A 70 19.98 -14.59 -27.89
C ASP A 70 19.76 -15.86 -27.06
N MET A 71 18.71 -16.61 -27.41
CA MET A 71 18.33 -17.83 -26.70
C MET A 71 19.37 -18.95 -26.80
N ALA A 72 20.22 -18.93 -27.82
CA ALA A 72 21.27 -19.93 -28.00
C ALA A 72 22.42 -19.70 -27.01
N ALA A 73 22.91 -18.47 -26.93
CA ALA A 73 23.90 -18.08 -25.92
C ALA A 73 23.33 -18.26 -24.50
N ALA A 74 22.09 -17.80 -24.27
CA ALA A 74 21.43 -17.93 -22.97
C ALA A 74 21.35 -19.39 -22.49
N SER A 75 20.96 -20.31 -23.38
CA SER A 75 20.88 -21.74 -23.05
C SER A 75 22.27 -22.34 -22.81
N SER A 76 23.30 -21.91 -23.54
CA SER A 76 24.67 -22.38 -23.36
C SER A 76 25.21 -21.97 -21.98
N ASP A 77 25.14 -20.68 -21.67
CA ASP A 77 25.66 -20.13 -20.43
C ASP A 77 24.86 -20.64 -19.21
N ALA A 78 23.54 -20.73 -19.31
CA ALA A 78 22.72 -21.30 -18.24
C ALA A 78 23.01 -22.80 -18.01
N THR A 79 23.32 -23.56 -19.07
CA THR A 79 23.74 -24.96 -18.92
C THR A 79 25.06 -25.05 -18.17
N ALA A 80 26.04 -24.20 -18.50
CA ALA A 80 27.30 -24.13 -17.77
C ALA A 80 27.08 -23.80 -16.29
N ALA A 81 26.24 -22.82 -15.99
CA ALA A 81 25.87 -22.48 -14.62
C ALA A 81 25.22 -23.64 -13.84
N VAL A 82 24.33 -24.41 -14.48
CA VAL A 82 23.70 -25.60 -13.86
C VAL A 82 24.71 -26.72 -13.61
N LEU A 83 25.70 -26.90 -14.49
CA LEU A 83 26.74 -27.92 -14.31
C LEU A 83 27.66 -27.58 -13.12
N GLU A 84 27.94 -26.30 -12.91
CA GLU A 84 28.77 -25.83 -11.79
C GLU A 84 28.00 -25.79 -10.45
N ASP A 85 26.71 -25.43 -10.47
CA ASP A 85 25.88 -25.33 -9.28
C ASP A 85 24.45 -25.87 -9.52
N PRO A 86 24.27 -27.20 -9.51
CA PRO A 86 23.01 -27.84 -9.88
C PRO A 86 21.87 -27.64 -8.86
N LEU A 87 22.20 -27.17 -7.65
CA LEU A 87 21.21 -26.92 -6.59
C LEU A 87 20.67 -25.49 -6.62
N ASP A 88 21.30 -24.59 -7.37
CA ASP A 88 20.86 -23.21 -7.50
C ASP A 88 19.57 -23.10 -8.36
N PRO A 89 18.50 -22.51 -7.82
CA PRO A 89 17.25 -22.36 -8.57
C PRO A 89 17.37 -21.38 -9.74
N LEU A 90 18.22 -20.36 -9.66
CA LEU A 90 18.35 -19.33 -10.71
C LEU A 90 18.99 -19.91 -11.99
N SER A 91 20.01 -20.75 -11.85
CA SER A 91 20.68 -21.40 -12.99
C SER A 91 19.68 -22.24 -13.78
N ASN A 92 18.85 -23.02 -13.07
CA ASN A 92 17.79 -23.82 -13.68
C ASN A 92 16.68 -22.96 -14.30
N SER A 93 16.31 -21.84 -13.68
CA SER A 93 15.26 -20.95 -14.21
C SER A 93 15.71 -20.14 -15.44
N LEU A 94 17.00 -19.79 -15.51
CA LEU A 94 17.62 -19.20 -16.70
C LEU A 94 17.63 -20.21 -17.87
N LEU A 95 18.00 -21.46 -17.59
CA LEU A 95 17.95 -22.54 -18.59
C LEU A 95 16.51 -22.78 -19.05
N GLY A 96 15.58 -22.86 -18.11
CA GLY A 96 14.15 -22.99 -18.39
C GLY A 96 13.63 -21.87 -19.28
N SER A 97 14.00 -20.62 -18.99
CA SER A 97 13.60 -19.43 -19.76
C SER A 97 14.10 -19.50 -21.21
N ALA A 98 15.38 -19.86 -21.40
CA ALA A 98 15.98 -19.95 -22.74
C ALA A 98 15.36 -21.08 -23.58
N LEU A 99 15.10 -22.23 -22.96
CA LEU A 99 14.48 -23.39 -23.62
C LEU A 99 12.99 -23.15 -23.92
N ALA A 100 12.22 -22.61 -22.97
CA ALA A 100 10.81 -22.32 -23.14
C ALA A 100 10.56 -21.26 -24.23
N SER A 101 11.43 -20.25 -24.33
CA SER A 101 11.36 -19.24 -25.42
C SER A 101 11.56 -19.82 -26.82
N ARG A 102 12.07 -21.05 -26.92
CA ARG A 102 12.24 -21.81 -28.16
C ARG A 102 11.22 -22.93 -28.31
N ASN A 103 10.19 -22.99 -27.46
CA ASN A 103 9.22 -24.08 -27.37
C ASN A 103 9.86 -25.46 -27.14
N ASP A 104 11.01 -25.52 -26.46
CA ASP A 104 11.63 -26.78 -26.08
C ASP A 104 10.98 -27.32 -24.79
N PRO A 105 10.41 -28.54 -24.79
CA PRO A 105 9.71 -29.09 -23.64
C PRO A 105 10.61 -29.29 -22.40
N ARG A 106 11.93 -29.35 -22.59
CA ARG A 106 12.88 -29.40 -21.45
C ARG A 106 12.87 -28.11 -20.62
N GLY A 107 12.37 -27.01 -21.17
CA GLY A 107 12.24 -25.75 -20.45
C GLY A 107 11.33 -25.85 -19.23
N GLU A 108 10.18 -26.53 -19.37
CA GLU A 108 9.28 -26.76 -18.23
C GLU A 108 9.95 -27.61 -17.15
N GLU A 109 10.68 -28.66 -17.54
CA GLU A 109 11.39 -29.53 -16.59
C GLU A 109 12.44 -28.76 -15.80
N ALA A 110 13.20 -27.89 -16.45
CA ALA A 110 14.14 -26.99 -15.77
C ALA A 110 13.42 -26.07 -14.76
N PHE A 111 12.24 -25.52 -15.11
CA PHE A 111 11.43 -24.75 -14.17
C PHE A 111 10.83 -25.58 -13.02
N ARG A 112 10.53 -26.87 -13.21
CA ARG A 112 10.11 -27.77 -12.12
C ARG A 112 11.26 -27.99 -11.13
N ILE A 113 12.47 -28.23 -11.65
CA ILE A 113 13.68 -28.35 -10.81
C ILE A 113 13.92 -27.05 -10.05
N ALA A 114 13.86 -25.89 -10.72
CA ALA A 114 14.01 -24.59 -10.08
C ALA A 114 12.95 -24.36 -8.98
N ALA A 115 11.68 -24.68 -9.27
CA ALA A 115 10.57 -24.54 -8.32
C ALA A 115 10.74 -25.41 -7.06
N ALA A 116 11.32 -26.61 -7.21
CA ALA A 116 11.61 -27.50 -6.07
C ALA A 116 12.74 -26.98 -5.17
N ARG A 117 13.58 -26.07 -5.66
CA ARG A 117 14.76 -25.55 -4.95
C ARG A 117 14.58 -24.13 -4.41
N GLY A 118 13.73 -23.31 -5.03
CA GLY A 118 13.57 -21.92 -4.63
C GLY A 118 12.17 -21.37 -4.90
N TRP A 119 11.37 -21.19 -3.85
CA TRP A 119 10.06 -20.52 -3.95
C TRP A 119 10.16 -19.06 -4.40
N ARG A 120 11.29 -18.38 -4.14
CA ARG A 120 11.48 -16.95 -4.43
C ARG A 120 12.20 -16.68 -5.76
N ASP A 121 12.48 -17.71 -6.56
CA ASP A 121 13.09 -17.50 -7.87
C ASP A 121 12.10 -16.79 -8.82
N ARG A 122 12.43 -15.56 -9.22
CA ARG A 122 11.52 -14.66 -9.94
C ARG A 122 11.13 -15.22 -11.31
N LEU A 123 12.07 -15.76 -12.07
CA LEU A 123 11.82 -16.30 -13.41
C LEU A 123 10.88 -17.51 -13.34
N THR A 124 11.10 -18.39 -12.38
CA THR A 124 10.23 -19.54 -12.13
C THR A 124 8.83 -19.11 -11.70
N GLN A 125 8.70 -18.12 -10.81
CA GLN A 125 7.38 -17.62 -10.43
C GLN A 125 6.65 -16.97 -11.61
N LEU A 126 7.34 -16.21 -12.47
CA LEU A 126 6.76 -15.61 -13.68
C LEU A 126 6.30 -16.67 -14.68
N TYR A 127 7.11 -17.71 -14.91
CA TYR A 127 6.75 -18.82 -15.80
C TYR A 127 5.48 -19.52 -15.31
N TRP A 128 5.45 -19.95 -14.05
CA TRP A 128 4.28 -20.62 -13.49
C TRP A 128 3.08 -19.70 -13.30
N TYR A 129 3.28 -18.39 -13.20
CA TYR A 129 2.21 -17.40 -13.23
C TYR A 129 1.53 -17.38 -14.60
N GLY A 130 2.31 -17.33 -15.69
CA GLY A 130 1.78 -17.40 -17.06
C GLY A 130 0.97 -18.67 -17.31
N ILE A 131 1.54 -19.84 -16.96
CA ILE A 131 0.85 -21.14 -17.08
C ILE A 131 -0.47 -21.16 -16.28
N ALA A 132 -0.49 -20.59 -15.07
CA ALA A 132 -1.69 -20.52 -14.25
C ALA A 132 -2.76 -19.60 -14.86
N LEU A 133 -2.37 -18.47 -15.44
CA LEU A 133 -3.29 -17.60 -16.17
C LEU A 133 -3.88 -18.28 -17.40
N GLU A 134 -3.04 -18.92 -18.22
CA GLU A 134 -3.46 -19.61 -19.45
C GLU A 134 -4.43 -20.76 -19.17
N SER A 135 -4.24 -21.46 -18.06
CA SER A 135 -5.13 -22.54 -17.61
C SER A 135 -6.36 -22.05 -16.83
N GLY A 136 -6.50 -20.75 -16.59
CA GLY A 136 -7.59 -20.17 -15.80
C GLY A 136 -7.51 -20.49 -14.31
N ASP A 137 -6.37 -20.96 -13.80
CA ASP A 137 -6.16 -21.25 -12.38
C ASP A 137 -5.79 -19.97 -11.61
N ALA A 138 -6.83 -19.21 -11.29
CA ALA A 138 -6.73 -17.95 -10.55
C ALA A 138 -6.01 -18.09 -9.19
N GLU A 139 -6.21 -19.20 -8.47
CA GLU A 139 -5.61 -19.42 -7.16
C GLU A 139 -4.10 -19.63 -7.23
N ARG A 140 -3.65 -20.43 -8.21
CA ARG A 140 -2.21 -20.59 -8.47
C ARG A 140 -1.62 -19.30 -9.02
N ALA A 141 -2.31 -18.61 -9.93
CA ALA A 141 -1.82 -17.34 -10.46
C ALA A 141 -1.65 -16.29 -9.34
N ALA A 142 -2.64 -16.12 -8.46
CA ALA A 142 -2.54 -15.22 -7.30
C ALA A 142 -1.45 -15.65 -6.31
N LEU A 143 -1.20 -16.96 -6.14
CA LEU A 143 -0.08 -17.46 -5.32
C LEU A 143 1.27 -17.02 -5.87
N ARG A 144 1.45 -17.13 -7.19
CA ARG A 144 2.70 -16.72 -7.86
C ARG A 144 2.87 -15.20 -7.82
N ALA A 145 1.81 -14.45 -8.06
CA ALA A 145 1.81 -13.00 -7.93
C ALA A 145 2.18 -12.54 -6.51
N ASP A 146 1.61 -13.16 -5.46
CA ASP A 146 1.98 -12.89 -4.07
C ASP A 146 3.46 -13.15 -3.80
N ALA A 147 4.01 -14.26 -4.30
CA ALA A 147 5.43 -14.58 -4.16
C ALA A 147 6.32 -13.50 -4.81
N LEU A 148 5.97 -13.07 -6.03
CA LEU A 148 6.68 -12.03 -6.77
C LEU A 148 6.63 -10.69 -6.02
N LEU A 149 5.44 -10.25 -5.61
CA LEU A 149 5.24 -8.97 -4.93
C LEU A 149 5.85 -8.93 -3.53
N ARG A 150 6.03 -10.08 -2.85
CA ARG A 150 6.78 -10.13 -1.59
C ARG A 150 8.28 -9.90 -1.76
N THR A 151 8.84 -10.14 -2.95
CA THR A 151 10.27 -9.87 -3.23
C THR A 151 10.53 -8.40 -3.53
N ASP A 152 9.57 -7.71 -4.15
CA ASP A 152 9.63 -6.29 -4.47
C ASP A 152 8.25 -5.62 -4.28
N PRO A 153 7.86 -5.29 -3.03
CA PRO A 153 6.51 -4.79 -2.73
C PRO A 153 6.16 -3.45 -3.38
N TYR A 154 7.16 -2.68 -3.80
CA TYR A 154 6.99 -1.36 -4.40
C TYR A 154 7.31 -1.37 -5.89
N SER A 155 7.35 -2.55 -6.52
CA SER A 155 7.65 -2.67 -7.94
C SER A 155 6.65 -1.89 -8.78
N THR A 156 7.14 -1.07 -9.70
CA THR A 156 6.29 -0.41 -10.71
C THR A 156 5.63 -1.42 -11.66
N THR A 157 6.16 -2.64 -11.73
CA THR A 157 5.58 -3.75 -12.51
C THR A 157 4.48 -4.51 -11.78
N GLY A 158 4.20 -4.16 -10.52
CA GLY A 158 3.21 -4.86 -9.69
C GLY A 158 1.79 -4.79 -10.23
N SER A 159 1.39 -3.65 -10.82
CA SER A 159 0.07 -3.50 -11.45
C SER A 159 -0.13 -4.46 -12.62
N ALA A 160 0.87 -4.57 -13.51
CA ALA A 160 0.83 -5.50 -14.64
C ALA A 160 0.74 -6.98 -14.21
N LEU A 161 1.23 -7.32 -13.01
CA LEU A 161 1.07 -8.65 -12.43
C LEU A 161 -0.33 -8.88 -11.83
N LEU A 162 -1.05 -7.83 -11.45
CA LEU A 162 -2.35 -7.96 -10.76
C LEU A 162 -3.53 -7.78 -11.71
N GLU A 163 -3.39 -6.95 -12.75
CA GLU A 163 -4.45 -6.63 -13.72
C GLU A 163 -5.16 -7.88 -14.31
N PRO A 164 -4.45 -8.94 -14.76
CA PRO A 164 -5.13 -10.14 -15.27
C PRO A 164 -6.01 -10.85 -14.23
N LEU A 165 -5.62 -10.81 -12.96
CA LEU A 165 -6.39 -11.38 -11.85
C LEU A 165 -7.59 -10.49 -11.52
N GLU A 166 -7.41 -9.18 -11.53
CA GLU A 166 -8.50 -8.22 -11.27
C GLU A 166 -9.61 -8.25 -12.32
N ALA A 167 -9.25 -8.59 -13.57
CA ALA A 167 -10.20 -8.66 -14.68
C ALA A 167 -11.29 -9.73 -14.49
N SER A 168 -11.03 -10.80 -13.74
CA SER A 168 -11.97 -11.92 -13.58
C SER A 168 -12.55 -12.03 -12.15
N PRO A 169 -13.80 -12.50 -11.97
CA PRO A 169 -14.34 -12.74 -10.63
C PRO A 169 -13.52 -13.75 -9.80
N ALA A 170 -13.02 -14.81 -10.44
CA ALA A 170 -12.19 -15.82 -9.77
C ALA A 170 -10.83 -15.25 -9.34
N GLY A 171 -10.17 -14.46 -10.20
CA GLY A 171 -8.92 -13.78 -9.87
C GLY A 171 -9.09 -12.77 -8.73
N ARG A 172 -10.17 -12.00 -8.71
CA ARG A 172 -10.49 -11.10 -7.58
C ARG A 172 -10.68 -11.85 -6.26
N ALA A 173 -11.34 -13.01 -6.28
CA ALA A 173 -11.49 -13.84 -5.09
C ALA A 173 -10.14 -14.41 -4.61
N ALA A 174 -9.30 -14.88 -5.53
CA ALA A 174 -7.97 -15.39 -5.23
C ALA A 174 -7.05 -14.28 -4.68
N LEU A 175 -7.09 -13.07 -5.24
CA LEU A 175 -6.39 -11.90 -4.70
C LEU A 175 -6.87 -11.53 -3.29
N ALA A 176 -8.18 -11.54 -3.06
CA ALA A 176 -8.74 -11.29 -1.74
C ALA A 176 -8.23 -12.30 -0.70
N HIS A 177 -8.12 -13.58 -1.08
CA HIS A 177 -7.53 -14.62 -0.22
C HIS A 177 -6.05 -14.34 0.10
N ARG A 178 -5.25 -13.83 -0.85
CA ARG A 178 -3.88 -13.39 -0.57
C ARG A 178 -3.83 -12.18 0.36
N LEU A 179 -4.66 -11.17 0.11
CA LEU A 179 -4.74 -9.95 0.93
C LEU A 179 -5.17 -10.21 2.37
N ALA A 180 -5.98 -11.25 2.62
CA ALA A 180 -6.40 -11.64 3.98
C ALA A 180 -5.23 -12.08 4.88
N SER A 181 -4.05 -12.36 4.30
CA SER A 181 -2.80 -12.63 5.03
C SER A 181 -1.99 -11.37 5.38
N ASN A 182 -2.51 -10.18 5.08
CA ASN A 182 -1.87 -8.87 5.24
C ASN A 182 -0.42 -8.83 4.71
N PRO A 183 -0.18 -9.17 3.43
CA PRO A 183 1.17 -9.16 2.87
C PRO A 183 1.73 -7.74 2.78
N GLY A 184 3.05 -7.58 2.83
CA GLY A 184 3.70 -6.27 2.77
C GLY A 184 3.41 -5.45 1.50
N TRP A 185 2.99 -6.09 0.41
CA TRP A 185 2.56 -5.43 -0.82
C TRP A 185 1.09 -4.97 -0.81
N ALA A 186 0.28 -5.36 0.18
CA ALA A 186 -1.13 -4.98 0.25
C ALA A 186 -1.32 -3.46 0.33
N ARG A 187 -0.50 -2.79 1.15
CA ARG A 187 -0.57 -1.33 1.30
C ARG A 187 -0.26 -0.58 0.00
N PRO A 188 0.87 -0.82 -0.71
CA PRO A 188 1.13 -0.14 -1.99
C PRO A 188 0.08 -0.47 -3.06
N TYR A 189 -0.45 -1.71 -3.08
CA TYR A 189 -1.55 -2.08 -3.97
C TYR A 189 -2.82 -1.22 -3.74
N LEU A 190 -3.22 -1.07 -2.47
CA LEU A 190 -4.41 -0.28 -2.08
C LEU A 190 -4.18 1.23 -2.11
N ALA A 191 -2.93 1.70 -2.11
CA ALA A 191 -2.59 3.12 -2.14
C ALA A 191 -2.57 3.73 -3.56
N GLY A 192 -2.70 2.90 -4.61
CA GLY A 192 -2.60 3.33 -6.00
C GLY A 192 -3.90 3.85 -6.62
N GLU A 193 -3.72 4.75 -7.60
CA GLU A 193 -4.67 5.29 -8.60
C GLU A 193 -5.98 5.95 -8.10
N THR A 194 -6.55 6.78 -8.98
CA THR A 194 -7.45 7.89 -8.58
C THR A 194 -8.82 7.88 -9.24
N ASP A 195 -9.06 7.02 -10.24
CA ASP A 195 -10.36 7.00 -10.90
C ASP A 195 -11.38 6.17 -10.10
N ALA A 196 -12.66 6.51 -10.27
CA ALA A 196 -13.72 5.92 -9.46
C ALA A 196 -14.02 4.45 -9.79
N GLY A 197 -13.66 3.96 -10.99
CA GLY A 197 -13.83 2.57 -11.38
C GLY A 197 -12.86 1.65 -10.64
N GLU A 198 -11.57 1.99 -10.68
CA GLU A 198 -10.53 1.23 -9.99
C GLU A 198 -10.70 1.27 -8.46
N LEU A 199 -11.07 2.41 -7.89
CA LEU A 199 -11.35 2.50 -6.45
C LEU A 199 -12.47 1.55 -6.02
N ARG A 200 -13.52 1.37 -6.84
CA ARG A 200 -14.58 0.38 -6.56
C ARG A 200 -14.07 -1.04 -6.67
N LEU A 201 -13.27 -1.32 -7.69
CA LEU A 201 -12.66 -2.63 -7.92
C LEU A 201 -11.80 -3.07 -6.72
N LYS A 202 -10.84 -2.22 -6.33
CA LYS A 202 -9.95 -2.48 -5.19
C LYS A 202 -10.72 -2.54 -3.87
N SER A 203 -11.71 -1.66 -3.66
CA SER A 203 -12.57 -1.71 -2.48
C SER A 203 -13.35 -3.04 -2.40
N GLY A 204 -13.87 -3.53 -3.52
CA GLY A 204 -14.52 -4.84 -3.59
C GLY A 204 -13.59 -5.99 -3.21
N ILE A 205 -12.37 -6.00 -3.74
CA ILE A 205 -11.36 -7.04 -3.43
C ILE A 205 -10.95 -6.96 -1.95
N ALA A 206 -10.68 -5.76 -1.42
CA ALA A 206 -10.32 -5.56 -0.02
C ALA A 206 -11.47 -5.95 0.94
N LEU A 207 -12.72 -5.66 0.56
CA LEU A 207 -13.89 -6.07 1.33
C LEU A 207 -14.07 -7.60 1.33
N LEU A 208 -13.81 -8.27 0.20
CA LEU A 208 -13.77 -9.73 0.15
C LEU A 208 -12.69 -10.30 1.09
N ALA A 209 -11.51 -9.66 1.14
CA ALA A 209 -10.42 -10.09 2.02
C ALA A 209 -10.80 -9.92 3.50
N ALA A 210 -11.32 -8.75 3.88
CA ALA A 210 -11.73 -8.43 5.25
C ALA A 210 -12.82 -9.39 5.78
N ARG A 211 -13.69 -9.90 4.91
CA ARG A 211 -14.76 -10.85 5.29
C ARG A 211 -14.27 -12.27 5.55
N GLN A 212 -13.00 -12.59 5.30
CA GLN A 212 -12.43 -13.93 5.56
C GLN A 212 -12.10 -14.17 7.05
N GLY A 213 -12.48 -13.24 7.94
CA GLY A 213 -12.41 -13.43 9.39
C GLY A 213 -11.12 -12.93 10.05
N ASN A 214 -10.15 -12.47 9.26
CA ASN A 214 -8.96 -11.80 9.77
C ASN A 214 -9.16 -10.29 9.66
N ALA A 215 -9.20 -9.60 10.81
CA ALA A 215 -9.12 -8.15 10.83
C ALA A 215 -7.84 -7.74 10.11
N MET A 216 -7.96 -6.83 9.14
CA MET A 216 -6.78 -6.27 8.48
C MET A 216 -6.14 -5.27 9.44
N ASP A 217 -4.81 -5.08 9.32
CA ASP A 217 -4.18 -3.91 9.92
C ASP A 217 -4.84 -2.66 9.34
N CYS A 218 -5.36 -1.77 10.19
CA CYS A 218 -6.11 -0.59 9.78
C CYS A 218 -5.29 0.41 8.96
N ASP A 219 -3.96 0.35 9.05
CA ASP A 219 -3.10 1.16 8.22
C ASP A 219 -3.01 0.67 6.77
N THR A 220 -3.36 -0.61 6.51
CA THR A 220 -3.38 -1.20 5.17
C THR A 220 -4.49 -0.61 4.28
N PRO A 221 -5.78 -0.59 4.67
CA PRO A 221 -6.85 -0.01 3.85
C PRO A 221 -6.96 1.51 3.95
N ARG A 222 -6.28 2.16 4.92
CA ARG A 222 -6.39 3.61 5.16
C ARG A 222 -6.15 4.47 3.91
N PRO A 223 -5.12 4.23 3.06
CA PRO A 223 -4.94 4.99 1.82
C PRO A 223 -6.14 4.88 0.86
N LEU A 224 -6.63 3.66 0.63
CA LEU A 224 -7.80 3.41 -0.23
C LEU A 224 -9.06 4.11 0.30
N VAL A 225 -9.30 4.00 1.61
CA VAL A 225 -10.44 4.66 2.28
C VAL A 225 -10.34 6.18 2.14
N GLY A 226 -9.14 6.75 2.27
CA GLY A 226 -8.88 8.17 2.00
C GLY A 226 -9.23 8.57 0.55
N SER A 227 -8.80 7.78 -0.44
CA SER A 227 -9.11 8.01 -1.86
C SER A 227 -10.61 7.89 -2.16
N LEU A 228 -11.29 6.89 -1.58
CA LEU A 228 -12.75 6.74 -1.69
C LEU A 228 -13.47 7.98 -1.15
N LEU A 229 -13.07 8.48 0.02
CA LEU A 229 -13.65 9.69 0.61
C LEU A 229 -13.36 10.95 -0.22
N ALA A 230 -12.17 11.06 -0.82
CA ALA A 230 -11.82 12.14 -1.72
C ALA A 230 -12.66 12.15 -3.01
N GLN A 231 -13.20 10.99 -3.42
CA GLN A 231 -14.13 10.85 -4.54
C GLN A 231 -15.61 10.90 -4.13
N GLY A 232 -15.91 11.15 -2.85
CA GLY A 232 -17.28 11.18 -2.33
C GLY A 232 -17.94 9.79 -2.24
N MET A 233 -17.16 8.71 -2.22
CA MET A 233 -17.62 7.33 -2.11
C MET A 233 -17.67 6.87 -0.64
N ARG A 234 -18.39 7.61 0.20
CA ARG A 234 -18.37 7.38 1.65
C ARG A 234 -19.01 6.04 2.05
N SER A 235 -20.05 5.60 1.36
CA SER A 235 -20.70 4.32 1.67
C SER A 235 -19.75 3.14 1.47
N GLU A 236 -19.00 3.14 0.37
CA GLU A 236 -17.97 2.15 0.06
C GLU A 236 -16.82 2.22 1.08
N ALA A 237 -16.37 3.43 1.42
CA ALA A 237 -15.33 3.67 2.41
C ALA A 237 -15.70 3.13 3.81
N GLU A 238 -16.91 3.44 4.30
CA GLU A 238 -17.40 2.95 5.60
C GLU A 238 -17.56 1.43 5.60
N SER A 239 -18.09 0.85 4.51
CA SER A 239 -18.29 -0.59 4.40
C SER A 239 -16.96 -1.34 4.48
N LEU A 240 -15.94 -0.85 3.77
CA LEU A 240 -14.59 -1.41 3.83
C LEU A 240 -13.99 -1.23 5.22
N TRP A 241 -14.05 -0.03 5.80
CA TRP A 241 -13.47 0.23 7.11
C TRP A 241 -14.08 -0.65 8.21
N ARG A 242 -15.42 -0.74 8.28
CA ARG A 242 -16.10 -1.58 9.29
C ARG A 242 -15.73 -3.06 9.13
N ALA A 243 -15.58 -3.54 7.89
CA ALA A 243 -15.18 -4.92 7.65
C ALA A 243 -13.71 -5.18 8.04
N ALA A 244 -12.81 -4.26 7.69
CA ALA A 244 -11.37 -4.43 7.87
C ALA A 244 -10.90 -4.15 9.31
N CYS A 245 -11.45 -3.10 9.93
CA CYS A 245 -11.04 -2.55 11.22
C CYS A 245 -12.01 -2.84 12.37
N GLY A 246 -13.17 -3.40 12.06
CA GLY A 246 -14.28 -3.49 13.00
C GLY A 246 -14.96 -2.14 13.22
N ASP A 247 -15.85 -2.10 14.22
CA ASP A 247 -16.77 -0.98 14.42
C ASP A 247 -16.36 0.00 15.53
N LYS A 248 -15.21 -0.19 16.19
CA LYS A 248 -14.83 0.59 17.39
C LYS A 248 -14.92 2.10 17.15
N ASP A 249 -14.49 2.56 15.99
CA ASP A 249 -14.54 3.98 15.62
C ASP A 249 -15.92 4.43 15.13
N LEU A 250 -16.79 3.54 14.69
CA LEU A 250 -18.10 3.90 14.14
C LEU A 250 -19.28 3.37 14.97
N ALA A 251 -18.99 2.86 16.17
CA ALA A 251 -19.95 2.28 17.08
C ALA A 251 -20.98 3.34 17.52
N GLY A 252 -22.27 3.01 17.38
CA GLY A 252 -23.37 3.92 17.69
C GLY A 252 -23.58 5.04 16.67
N ILE A 253 -22.75 5.11 15.62
CA ILE A 253 -22.88 6.10 14.54
C ILE A 253 -23.65 5.49 13.37
N PRO A 254 -24.82 6.06 13.01
CA PRO A 254 -25.58 5.60 11.84
C PRO A 254 -24.70 5.62 10.58
N PRO A 255 -24.86 4.67 9.65
CA PRO A 255 -24.15 4.70 8.37
C PRO A 255 -24.30 6.05 7.66
N GLY A 256 -23.19 6.63 7.22
CA GLY A 256 -23.16 7.95 6.58
C GLY A 256 -23.38 9.14 7.50
N GLY A 257 -23.54 8.93 8.82
CA GLY A 257 -23.82 9.95 9.81
C GLY A 257 -22.60 10.77 10.24
N LEU A 258 -22.84 11.77 11.08
CA LEU A 258 -21.80 12.60 11.67
C LEU A 258 -21.01 11.81 12.71
N VAL A 259 -19.70 11.88 12.58
CA VAL A 259 -18.68 11.30 13.47
C VAL A 259 -18.05 12.42 14.28
N ASP A 260 -17.79 12.16 15.57
CA ASP A 260 -17.01 13.07 16.43
C ASP A 260 -17.64 14.47 16.59
N GLY A 261 -18.94 14.52 16.89
CA GLY A 261 -19.66 15.79 17.10
C GLY A 261 -19.10 16.65 18.26
N GLY A 262 -18.50 16.03 19.27
CA GLY A 262 -17.83 16.67 20.42
C GLY A 262 -16.32 16.93 20.22
N PHE A 263 -15.77 16.59 19.06
CA PHE A 263 -14.37 16.85 18.69
C PHE A 263 -13.31 16.14 19.54
N GLU A 264 -13.67 15.11 20.31
CA GLU A 264 -12.74 14.36 21.14
C GLU A 264 -11.63 13.71 20.31
N ARG A 265 -11.99 13.16 19.14
CA ARG A 265 -11.03 12.48 18.25
C ARG A 265 -10.22 13.47 17.44
N PHE A 266 -10.85 14.53 16.95
CA PHE A 266 -10.16 15.63 16.30
C PHE A 266 -9.07 16.21 17.20
N ALA A 267 -9.38 16.42 18.49
CA ALA A 267 -8.44 16.94 19.48
C ALA A 267 -7.30 15.97 19.82
N ALA A 268 -7.56 14.66 19.79
CA ALA A 268 -6.55 13.64 20.08
C ALA A 268 -5.47 13.53 18.99
N ALA A 269 -5.72 14.09 17.79
CA ALA A 269 -4.86 13.97 16.62
C ALA A 269 -4.42 12.51 16.33
N ASP A 270 -5.28 11.55 16.69
CA ASP A 270 -4.95 10.13 16.64
C ASP A 270 -4.82 9.66 15.18
N PRO A 271 -3.60 9.35 14.70
CA PRO A 271 -3.39 8.84 13.36
C PRO A 271 -4.10 7.49 13.16
N GLY A 272 -4.44 6.77 14.23
CA GLY A 272 -5.16 5.51 14.24
C GLY A 272 -6.65 5.65 13.95
N SER A 273 -7.24 6.82 14.21
CA SER A 273 -8.68 7.04 14.09
C SER A 273 -9.22 6.86 12.67
N ALA A 274 -10.48 6.45 12.57
CA ALA A 274 -11.15 6.28 11.28
C ALA A 274 -11.22 7.60 10.49
N PRO A 275 -10.96 7.58 9.17
CA PRO A 275 -10.84 8.78 8.33
C PRO A 275 -12.18 9.50 8.04
N PHE A 276 -13.22 9.24 8.82
CA PHE A 276 -14.58 9.77 8.64
C PHE A 276 -14.90 11.01 9.47
N GLY A 277 -14.02 11.35 10.42
CA GLY A 277 -14.18 12.49 11.33
C GLY A 277 -13.86 13.84 10.70
N TRP A 278 -13.83 14.88 11.54
CA TRP A 278 -13.57 16.25 11.12
C TRP A 278 -12.17 16.42 10.52
N ARG A 279 -12.09 17.21 9.44
CA ARG A 279 -10.85 17.61 8.77
C ARG A 279 -10.69 19.12 8.84
N GLY A 280 -9.66 19.58 9.53
CA GLY A 280 -9.28 20.99 9.60
C GLY A 280 -8.83 21.53 8.26
N GLN A 281 -9.12 22.81 8.00
CA GLN A 281 -8.61 23.53 6.85
C GLN A 281 -7.54 24.51 7.31
N ALA A 282 -6.30 24.28 6.88
CA ALA A 282 -5.20 25.18 7.17
C ALA A 282 -5.37 26.48 6.37
N SER A 283 -5.38 27.61 7.06
CA SER A 283 -5.33 28.95 6.45
C SER A 283 -4.68 29.93 7.43
N GLY A 284 -3.87 30.87 6.94
CA GLY A 284 -3.22 31.87 7.80
C GLY A 284 -4.19 32.81 8.53
N ASP A 285 -5.43 32.92 8.04
CA ASP A 285 -6.46 33.80 8.60
C ASP A 285 -7.46 33.04 9.50
N VAL A 286 -7.25 31.74 9.71
CA VAL A 286 -8.15 30.87 10.48
C VAL A 286 -7.36 30.17 11.57
N THR A 287 -7.90 30.18 12.78
CA THR A 287 -7.38 29.35 13.88
C THR A 287 -8.43 28.32 14.28
N VAL A 288 -8.00 27.07 14.42
CA VAL A 288 -8.79 25.95 14.95
C VAL A 288 -7.97 25.34 16.07
N GLU A 289 -8.40 25.56 17.32
CA GLU A 289 -7.65 25.14 18.51
C GLU A 289 -8.53 24.26 19.40
N PRO A 290 -8.17 22.98 19.61
CA PRO A 290 -8.87 22.13 20.56
C PRO A 290 -8.61 22.58 22.00
N VAL A 291 -9.68 22.68 22.79
CA VAL A 291 -9.65 23.04 24.21
C VAL A 291 -10.42 22.02 25.05
N ALA A 292 -10.02 21.88 26.33
CA ALA A 292 -10.76 21.06 27.27
C ALA A 292 -12.07 21.75 27.70
N ARG A 293 -13.15 20.98 27.85
CA ARG A 293 -14.45 21.48 28.30
C ARG A 293 -15.13 20.46 29.20
N GLY A 294 -15.04 20.67 30.53
CA GLY A 294 -15.44 19.65 31.49
C GLY A 294 -14.64 18.36 31.24
N ASP A 295 -15.34 17.23 31.12
CA ASP A 295 -14.74 15.93 30.77
C ASP A 295 -14.57 15.73 29.25
N GLY A 296 -15.06 16.67 28.43
CA GLY A 296 -15.04 16.60 26.96
C GLY A 296 -14.06 17.58 26.30
N LYS A 297 -14.23 17.75 24.98
CA LYS A 297 -13.45 18.68 24.15
C LYS A 297 -14.38 19.71 23.50
N ALA A 298 -13.78 20.82 23.06
CA ALA A 298 -14.43 21.84 22.26
C ALA A 298 -13.38 22.47 21.33
N LEU A 299 -13.80 23.26 20.35
CA LEU A 299 -12.92 23.98 19.46
C LEU A 299 -13.06 25.48 19.64
N ILE A 300 -11.95 26.18 19.87
CA ILE A 300 -11.89 27.62 19.67
C ILE A 300 -11.63 27.86 18.18
N LEU A 301 -12.50 28.64 17.57
CA LEU A 301 -12.53 28.91 16.14
C LEU A 301 -12.48 30.42 15.90
N ARG A 302 -11.46 30.87 15.16
CA ARG A 302 -11.26 32.28 14.83
C ARG A 302 -11.11 32.50 13.33
N ASN A 303 -11.71 33.57 12.81
CA ASN A 303 -11.52 34.02 11.43
C ASN A 303 -11.21 35.51 11.38
N THR A 304 -9.97 35.87 11.06
CA THR A 304 -9.52 37.27 10.92
C THR A 304 -9.64 37.80 9.50
N ALA A 305 -10.02 36.96 8.53
CA ALA A 305 -10.23 37.39 7.16
C ALA A 305 -11.47 38.28 7.00
N SER A 306 -11.47 39.11 5.95
CA SER A 306 -12.64 39.90 5.52
C SER A 306 -13.73 39.08 4.82
N VAL A 307 -13.51 37.77 4.65
CA VAL A 307 -14.44 36.85 3.97
C VAL A 307 -14.68 35.59 4.79
N SER A 308 -15.82 34.93 4.60
CA SER A 308 -16.09 33.67 5.28
C SER A 308 -15.11 32.58 4.87
N ARG A 309 -14.56 31.82 5.82
CA ARG A 309 -13.59 30.75 5.55
C ARG A 309 -14.17 29.39 5.94
N LEU A 310 -13.89 28.38 5.14
CA LEU A 310 -14.11 26.98 5.52
C LEU A 310 -13.05 26.62 6.55
N VAL A 311 -13.46 26.09 7.69
CA VAL A 311 -12.53 25.79 8.80
C VAL A 311 -12.51 24.31 9.15
N LEU A 312 -13.64 23.64 9.02
CA LEU A 312 -13.76 22.19 9.19
C LEU A 312 -14.59 21.62 8.05
N SER A 313 -14.30 20.38 7.68
CA SER A 313 -15.18 19.60 6.81
C SER A 313 -15.27 18.16 7.28
N GLN A 314 -16.39 17.52 7.02
CA GLN A 314 -16.57 16.09 7.28
C GLN A 314 -17.32 15.46 6.11
N PRO A 315 -16.83 14.36 5.50
CA PRO A 315 -17.63 13.65 4.50
C PRO A 315 -18.93 13.16 5.15
N LEU A 316 -20.02 12.96 4.45
CA LEU A 316 -21.29 12.39 4.95
C LEU A 316 -21.97 11.57 3.83
N ALA A 317 -22.95 10.74 4.18
CA ALA A 317 -23.77 10.01 3.21
C ALA A 317 -25.21 9.89 3.72
N LEU A 318 -25.85 11.05 3.90
CA LEU A 318 -27.23 11.14 4.36
C LEU A 318 -28.21 10.80 3.23
N ALA A 319 -29.30 10.12 3.56
CA ALA A 319 -30.40 9.91 2.64
C ALA A 319 -30.96 11.25 2.12
N PRO A 320 -31.52 11.32 0.90
CA PRO A 320 -32.10 12.56 0.40
C PRO A 320 -33.20 13.11 1.31
N GLY A 321 -33.24 14.43 1.48
CA GLY A 321 -34.27 15.11 2.25
C GLY A 321 -33.79 16.30 3.08
N GLY A 322 -34.69 16.82 3.92
CA GLY A 322 -34.41 17.92 4.82
C GLY A 322 -33.72 17.47 6.10
N TYR A 323 -32.70 18.21 6.52
CA TYR A 323 -31.92 17.99 7.73
C TYR A 323 -31.82 19.28 8.53
N ARG A 324 -31.51 19.14 9.81
CA ARG A 324 -31.22 20.26 10.70
C ARG A 324 -29.92 19.99 11.43
N VAL A 325 -28.98 20.94 11.32
CA VAL A 325 -27.73 20.92 12.08
C VAL A 325 -27.83 21.87 13.27
N ARG A 326 -27.31 21.44 14.41
CA ARG A 326 -27.23 22.21 15.65
C ARG A 326 -25.83 22.09 16.23
N ALA A 327 -25.41 23.09 16.97
CA ALA A 327 -24.16 23.05 17.71
C ALA A 327 -24.23 23.94 18.95
N ASN A 328 -23.45 23.60 19.97
CA ASN A 328 -23.25 24.43 21.14
C ASN A 328 -22.19 25.50 20.82
N ILE A 329 -22.66 26.73 20.56
CA ILE A 329 -21.80 27.86 20.19
C ILE A 329 -21.80 28.88 21.32
N ARG A 330 -20.61 29.23 21.80
CA ARG A 330 -20.40 30.34 22.75
C ARG A 330 -19.53 31.41 22.09
N PRO A 331 -19.89 32.70 22.19
CA PRO A 331 -19.05 33.76 21.65
C PRO A 331 -17.79 33.92 22.52
N GLY A 332 -16.63 34.05 21.88
CA GLY A 332 -15.39 34.50 22.54
C GLY A 332 -15.36 36.02 22.70
N SER A 333 -15.84 36.74 21.68
CA SER A 333 -16.14 38.18 21.74
C SER A 333 -17.33 38.51 20.81
N GLY A 334 -18.20 39.44 21.20
CA GLY A 334 -19.39 39.83 20.42
C GLY A 334 -20.58 38.85 20.51
N SER A 335 -21.41 38.80 19.45
CA SER A 335 -22.57 37.89 19.36
C SER A 335 -22.18 36.55 18.73
N ALA A 336 -22.70 35.45 19.26
CA ALA A 336 -22.55 34.12 18.66
C ALA A 336 -23.46 33.92 17.44
N GLU A 337 -24.57 34.67 17.37
CA GLU A 337 -25.57 34.50 16.33
C GLU A 337 -25.02 34.96 14.97
N GLY A 338 -25.13 34.09 13.98
CA GLY A 338 -24.61 34.32 12.64
C GLY A 338 -23.09 34.24 12.50
N GLY A 339 -22.33 33.86 13.53
CA GLY A 339 -20.87 33.67 13.42
C GLY A 339 -20.48 32.43 12.61
N VAL A 340 -21.36 31.44 12.54
CA VAL A 340 -21.15 30.14 11.88
C VAL A 340 -22.21 29.88 10.83
N ALA A 341 -21.81 29.22 9.75
CA ALA A 341 -22.73 28.63 8.79
C ALA A 341 -22.25 27.22 8.41
N PHE A 342 -23.20 26.30 8.24
CA PHE A 342 -22.93 24.98 7.68
C PHE A 342 -23.33 24.91 6.19
N SER A 343 -22.67 24.07 5.41
CA SER A 343 -23.11 23.69 4.07
C SER A 343 -23.14 22.16 3.95
N LEU A 344 -24.04 21.64 3.13
CA LEU A 344 -24.08 20.22 2.79
C LEU A 344 -24.12 20.11 1.27
N ASP A 345 -23.03 19.60 0.70
CA ASP A 345 -22.82 19.57 -0.75
C ASP A 345 -22.56 18.15 -1.23
N CYS A 346 -23.02 17.79 -2.42
CA CYS A 346 -22.65 16.52 -3.05
C CYS A 346 -21.17 16.50 -3.45
N GLY A 347 -20.54 15.33 -3.34
CA GLY A 347 -19.12 15.12 -3.61
C GLY A 347 -18.24 15.41 -2.40
N ALA A 348 -16.95 15.67 -2.64
CA ALA A 348 -15.95 15.80 -1.57
C ALA A 348 -15.59 17.24 -1.21
N ARG A 349 -16.09 18.24 -1.96
CA ARG A 349 -15.73 19.66 -1.78
C ARG A 349 -16.94 20.48 -1.30
N PRO A 350 -16.90 21.04 -0.09
CA PRO A 350 -17.98 21.89 0.39
C PRO A 350 -17.96 23.23 -0.35
N ARG A 351 -19.13 23.80 -0.58
CA ARG A 351 -19.30 25.11 -1.20
C ARG A 351 -19.82 26.10 -0.18
N ARG A 352 -19.36 27.35 -0.30
CA ARG A 352 -19.80 28.41 0.60
C ARG A 352 -21.32 28.60 0.43
N PRO A 353 -22.12 28.56 1.52
CA PRO A 353 -23.55 28.80 1.41
C PRO A 353 -23.79 30.27 1.05
N ALA A 354 -24.59 30.52 0.02
CA ALA A 354 -24.99 31.87 -0.37
C ALA A 354 -25.99 32.47 0.64
N THR A 355 -26.90 31.63 1.14
CA THR A 355 -27.88 31.96 2.16
C THR A 355 -27.96 30.84 3.19
N THR A 356 -28.35 31.19 4.41
CA THR A 356 -28.56 30.26 5.52
C THR A 356 -29.99 30.37 6.01
N ALA A 357 -30.68 29.23 6.17
CA ALA A 357 -32.02 29.18 6.75
C ALA A 357 -31.94 28.71 8.20
N GLY A 358 -32.09 29.65 9.14
CA GLY A 358 -31.90 29.40 10.58
C GLY A 358 -30.44 29.55 11.02
N ASP A 359 -30.20 29.29 12.30
CA ASP A 359 -28.90 29.45 12.97
C ASP A 359 -28.54 28.16 13.73
N PRO A 360 -27.32 27.62 13.58
CA PRO A 360 -26.89 26.41 14.28
C PRO A 360 -26.83 26.55 15.82
N ALA A 361 -26.64 27.75 16.36
CA ALA A 361 -26.63 28.03 17.80
C ALA A 361 -28.04 28.08 18.41
N GLY A 362 -29.06 28.37 17.59
CA GLY A 362 -30.45 28.51 18.02
C GLY A 362 -31.29 27.26 17.78
N SER A 363 -32.41 27.43 17.07
CA SER A 363 -33.30 26.29 16.77
C SER A 363 -32.70 25.27 15.79
N GLY A 364 -31.54 25.58 15.19
CA GLY A 364 -30.80 24.80 14.20
C GLY A 364 -30.89 25.37 12.78
N GLN A 365 -29.85 25.14 11.99
CA GLN A 365 -29.79 25.52 10.58
C GLN A 365 -30.35 24.41 9.70
N ALA A 366 -31.24 24.74 8.77
CA ALA A 366 -31.78 23.81 7.79
C ALA A 366 -30.76 23.53 6.67
N LEU A 367 -30.62 22.24 6.33
CA LEU A 367 -29.79 21.73 5.24
C LEU A 367 -30.63 20.80 4.37
N THR A 368 -30.28 20.68 3.09
CA THR A 368 -30.92 19.73 2.17
C THR A 368 -29.88 18.75 1.65
N ALA A 369 -30.10 17.47 1.90
CA ALA A 369 -29.30 16.40 1.35
C ALA A 369 -29.81 16.05 -0.06
N GLY A 370 -28.95 16.18 -1.07
CA GLY A 370 -29.25 15.79 -2.46
C GLY A 370 -29.14 14.28 -2.68
N SER A 371 -29.60 13.81 -3.84
CA SER A 371 -29.45 12.43 -4.30
C SER A 371 -28.05 12.18 -4.87
N CYS A 372 -27.10 11.83 -4.00
CA CYS A 372 -25.71 11.52 -4.39
C CYS A 372 -25.10 10.47 -3.46
N ALA A 373 -24.07 9.76 -3.94
CA ALA A 373 -23.41 8.67 -3.22
C ALA A 373 -22.64 9.13 -1.97
N GLY A 374 -22.23 10.40 -1.95
CA GLY A 374 -21.64 11.03 -0.79
C GLY A 374 -21.74 12.54 -0.87
N GLN A 375 -21.68 13.11 0.32
CA GLN A 375 -21.80 14.52 0.59
C GLN A 375 -20.61 14.96 1.44
N VAL A 376 -20.49 16.26 1.63
CA VAL A 376 -19.56 16.85 2.58
C VAL A 376 -20.25 17.95 3.35
N LEU A 377 -20.18 17.86 4.67
CA LEU A 377 -20.57 18.91 5.60
C LEU A 377 -19.40 19.87 5.72
N GLY A 378 -19.59 21.13 5.32
CA GLY A 378 -18.64 22.21 5.53
C GLY A 378 -19.05 23.10 6.69
N LEU A 379 -18.11 23.46 7.56
CA LEU A 379 -18.29 24.48 8.59
C LEU A 379 -17.55 25.75 8.16
N TRP A 380 -18.29 26.84 8.05
CA TRP A 380 -17.82 28.14 7.60
C TRP A 380 -17.89 29.15 8.76
N LEU A 381 -16.79 29.86 9.01
CA LEU A 381 -16.77 31.00 9.93
C LEU A 381 -16.95 32.29 9.15
N ARG A 382 -17.81 33.18 9.63
CA ARG A 382 -17.97 34.52 9.04
C ARG A 382 -16.78 35.43 9.40
N PRO A 383 -16.57 36.55 8.68
CA PRO A 383 -15.52 37.51 9.00
C PRO A 383 -15.58 37.97 10.46
N GLY A 384 -14.42 38.07 11.13
CA GLY A 384 -14.31 38.58 12.50
C GLY A 384 -14.91 37.68 13.59
N SER A 385 -15.28 36.45 13.28
CA SER A 385 -15.86 35.53 14.26
C SER A 385 -14.79 34.96 15.19
N ASP A 386 -15.08 34.94 16.49
CA ASP A 386 -14.32 34.25 17.55
C ASP A 386 -15.31 33.51 18.44
N ILE A 387 -15.30 32.17 18.37
CA ILE A 387 -16.30 31.33 19.04
C ILE A 387 -15.66 30.09 19.66
N THR A 388 -16.33 29.53 20.65
CA THR A 388 -16.13 28.15 21.10
C THR A 388 -17.28 27.28 20.57
N LEU A 389 -16.94 26.21 19.85
CA LEU A 389 -17.87 25.25 19.24
C LEU A 389 -17.75 23.88 19.90
N ASP A 390 -18.88 23.26 20.20
CA ASP A 390 -18.99 21.92 20.78
C ASP A 390 -20.32 21.27 20.33
N ASP A 391 -20.47 19.96 20.54
CA ASP A 391 -21.69 19.17 20.37
C ASP A 391 -22.44 19.43 19.05
N VAL A 392 -21.73 19.25 17.93
CA VAL A 392 -22.34 19.34 16.61
C VAL A 392 -23.22 18.11 16.40
N THR A 393 -24.48 18.32 16.07
CA THR A 393 -25.44 17.27 15.77
C THR A 393 -26.16 17.56 14.45
N ILE A 394 -26.46 16.50 13.69
CA ILE A 394 -27.28 16.58 12.48
C ILE A 394 -28.41 15.58 12.56
N VAL A 395 -29.65 16.05 12.43
CA VAL A 395 -30.84 15.23 12.52
C VAL A 395 -31.71 15.43 11.30
N LYS A 396 -32.39 14.36 10.85
CA LYS A 396 -33.38 14.48 9.79
C LYS A 396 -34.50 15.39 10.28
N ALA A 397 -34.86 16.40 9.49
CA ALA A 397 -36.01 17.23 9.80
C ALA A 397 -37.24 16.30 9.78
N GLY A 398 -37.89 16.11 10.93
CA GLY A 398 -39.06 15.25 11.02
C GLY A 398 -40.08 15.65 9.96
N THR A 399 -40.63 14.68 9.24
CA THR A 399 -41.93 14.85 8.57
C THR A 399 -42.94 15.06 9.68
N GLY A 400 -43.03 16.28 10.19
CA GLY A 400 -44.02 16.65 11.17
C GLY A 400 -45.38 16.31 10.59
N LYS A 401 -46.04 15.30 11.16
CA LYS A 401 -47.50 15.28 11.13
C LYS A 401 -47.92 16.57 11.82
N THR A 402 -48.39 17.53 11.04
CA THR A 402 -49.33 18.55 11.51
C THR A 402 -50.56 17.78 11.99
N GLY A 403 -50.62 17.56 13.30
CA GLY A 403 -51.84 17.17 13.99
C GLY A 403 -52.60 18.41 14.41
#